data_AF-A0A968PFZ1-F1
#
_entry.id   AF-A0A968PFZ1-F1
#
_cell.length_a   1.000
_cell.length_b   1.000
_cell.length_c   1.000
_cell.angle_alpha   90.00
_cell.angle_beta   90.00
_cell.angle_gamma   90.00
#
_symmetry.space_group_name_H-M   'P 1'
#
loop_
_entity.id
_entity.type
_entity.pdbx_description
1 polymer ?
#
loop_
_entity_poly.entity_id
_entity_poly.type
_entity_poly.pdbx_seq_one_letter_code
_entity_poly.pdbx_strand_id
1 'polypeptide(L)' 'MYTGRTYQQAPQIDGVTYVVTKQKLAPGELVRCRVTDWDGYDLIAQPVEDLHKHTSLRVLR' A
#
# COMPACT_ATOMS: atom_id res chain seq x y z
N MET A 1 10.76 -2.15 -3.08
CA MET A 1 9.67 -3.11 -2.83
C MET A 1 9.92 -3.72 -1.47
N TYR A 2 8.91 -3.72 -0.60
CA TYR A 2 8.97 -4.23 0.76
C TYR A 2 7.90 -5.31 0.95
N THR A 3 8.09 -6.19 1.92
CA THR A 3 7.11 -7.22 2.29
C THR A 3 6.49 -6.91 3.65
N GLY A 4 5.19 -7.08 3.76
CA GLY A 4 4.45 -6.91 5.00
C GLY A 4 3.18 -7.73 5.02
N ARG A 5 2.31 -7.42 5.98
CA ARG A 5 0.99 -8.02 6.15
C ARG A 5 -0.01 -6.94 6.48
N THR A 6 -1.26 -7.12 6.06
CA THR A 6 -2.38 -6.35 6.59
C THR A 6 -2.82 -6.92 7.94
N TYR A 7 -3.69 -6.20 8.63
CA TYR A 7 -4.28 -6.69 9.89
C TYR A 7 -5.12 -7.97 9.71
N GLN A 8 -5.55 -8.30 8.49
CA GLN A 8 -6.34 -9.48 8.17
C GLN A 8 -5.51 -10.69 7.76
N GLN A 9 -4.17 -10.57 7.69
CA GLN A 9 -3.28 -11.66 7.30
C GLN A 9 -2.50 -12.15 8.52
N ALA A 10 -2.70 -13.40 8.93
CA ALA A 10 -1.91 -14.09 9.94
C ALA A 10 -0.48 -14.35 9.45
N PRO A 11 0.53 -14.30 10.34
CA PRO A 11 1.92 -14.55 9.96
C PRO A 11 2.11 -15.99 9.48
N GLN A 12 2.75 -16.16 8.32
CA GLN A 12 3.18 -17.45 7.75
C GLN A 12 2.05 -18.42 7.35
N ILE A 13 0.78 -18.04 7.52
CA ILE A 13 -0.39 -18.85 7.15
C ILE A 13 -1.10 -18.22 5.96
N ASP A 14 -1.37 -16.91 6.04
CA ASP A 14 -2.02 -16.16 4.96
C ASP A 14 -0.98 -15.61 3.97
N GLY A 15 -1.48 -15.05 2.85
CA GLY A 15 -0.66 -14.41 1.84
C GLY A 15 0.16 -13.21 2.35
N VAL A 16 1.06 -12.73 1.51
CA VAL A 16 1.94 -11.59 1.75
C VAL A 16 1.37 -10.34 1.09
N THR A 17 1.60 -9.18 1.71
CA THR A 17 1.38 -7.89 1.05
C THR A 17 2.70 -7.29 0.63
N TYR A 18 2.85 -7.01 -0.67
CA TYR A 18 3.97 -6.28 -1.23
C TYR A 18 3.70 -4.79 -1.27
N VAL A 19 4.57 -4.01 -0.63
CA VAL A 19 4.49 -2.54 -0.62
C VAL A 19 5.46 -1.96 -1.66
N VAL A 20 4.90 -1.32 -2.68
CA VAL A 20 5.63 -0.66 -3.76
C VAL A 20 5.69 0.83 -3.45
N THR A 21 6.87 1.29 -3.05
CA THR A 21 7.14 2.70 -2.72
C THR A 21 8.56 3.08 -3.12
N LYS A 22 8.77 4.38 -3.32
CA LYS A 22 10.10 4.99 -3.47
C LYS A 22 10.69 5.43 -2.13
N GLN A 23 9.89 5.45 -1.07
CA GLN A 23 10.31 5.85 0.27
C GLN A 23 11.08 4.71 0.95
N LYS A 24 11.97 5.06 1.88
CA LYS A 24 12.65 4.06 2.72
C LYS A 24 11.75 3.72 3.90
N LEU A 25 11.46 2.43 4.06
CA LEU A 25 10.70 1.90 5.19
C LEU A 25 11.59 1.06 6.10
N ALA A 26 11.25 1.02 7.39
CA ALA A 26 11.92 0.17 8.37
C ALA A 26 11.04 -1.04 8.77
N PRO A 27 11.64 -2.22 9.07
CA PRO A 27 10.88 -3.34 9.63
C PRO A 27 10.15 -2.96 10.93
N GLY A 28 8.88 -3.34 11.04
CA GLY A 28 8.03 -3.04 12.21
C GLY A 28 7.26 -1.71 12.11
N GLU A 29 7.52 -0.90 11.09
CA GLU A 29 6.76 0.33 10.83
C GLU A 29 5.32 0.03 10.37
N LEU A 30 4.35 0.81 10.87
CA LEU A 30 2.97 0.77 10.40
C LEU A 30 2.75 1.83 9.32
N VAL A 31 2.58 1.37 8.08
CA VAL A 31 2.42 2.25 6.91
C VAL A 31 0.97 2.21 6.43
N ARG A 32 0.39 3.39 6.19
CA ARG A 32 -0.95 3.50 5.61
C ARG A 32 -0.87 3.30 4.10
N CYS A 33 -1.38 2.17 3.63
CA CYS A 33 -1.37 1.84 2.21
C CYS A 33 -2.79 1.71 1.65
N ARG A 34 -2.90 1.85 0.33
CA ARG A 34 -4.05 1.37 -0.45
C ARG A 34 -3.60 0.15 -1.26
N VAL A 35 -4.40 -0.90 -1.24
CA VAL A 35 -4.24 -2.04 -2.15
C VAL A 35 -4.61 -1.59 -3.56
N THR A 36 -3.71 -1.80 -4.51
CA THR A 36 -3.85 -1.36 -5.90
C THR A 36 -3.98 -2.52 -6.87
N ASP A 37 -3.47 -3.70 -6.52
CA ASP A 37 -3.53 -4.90 -7.36
C ASP A 37 -3.37 -6.18 -6.51
N TRP A 38 -3.49 -7.35 -7.14
CA TRP A 38 -3.33 -8.66 -6.50
C TRP A 38 -2.75 -9.70 -7.47
N ASP A 39 -2.06 -10.70 -6.92
CA ASP A 39 -1.62 -11.90 -7.65
C ASP A 39 -1.87 -13.14 -6.79
N GLY A 40 -2.78 -14.01 -7.21
CA GLY A 40 -3.26 -15.12 -6.39
C GLY A 40 -3.90 -14.65 -5.08
N TYR A 41 -3.25 -14.96 -3.95
CA TYR A 41 -3.68 -14.52 -2.60
C TYR A 41 -2.84 -13.36 -2.04
N ASP A 42 -1.82 -12.93 -2.79
CA ASP A 42 -0.92 -11.87 -2.40
C ASP A 42 -1.44 -10.51 -2.86
N LEU A 43 -1.21 -9.49 -2.04
CA LEU A 43 -1.69 -8.14 -2.29
C LEU A 43 -0.54 -7.24 -2.74
N ILE A 44 -0.81 -6.34 -3.67
CA ILE A 44 0.11 -5.28 -4.07
C ILE A 44 -0.48 -3.96 -3.58
N ALA A 45 0.29 -3.23 -2.78
CA ALA A 45 -0.15 -2.00 -2.14
C ALA A 45 0.85 -0.87 -2.34
N GLN A 46 0.34 0.36 -2.32
CA GLN A 46 1.13 1.58 -2.36
C GLN A 46 0.80 2.46 -1.15
N PRO A 47 1.78 3.12 -0.51
CA PRO A 47 1.51 4.12 0.51
C PRO A 47 0.57 5.21 -0.01
N VAL A 48 -0.34 5.69 0.83
CA VAL A 48 -1.31 6.72 0.41
C VAL A 48 -0.65 8.02 -0.01
N GLU A 49 0.53 8.31 0.55
CA GLU A 49 1.37 9.46 0.22
C GLU A 49 1.92 9.37 -1.21
N ASP A 50 2.10 8.15 -1.73
CA ASP A 50 2.56 7.93 -3.11
C ASP A 50 1.39 8.00 -4.12
N LEU A 51 0.15 7.97 -3.64
CA LEU A 51 -1.07 7.96 -4.45
C LEU A 51 -1.62 9.37 -4.65
N HIS A 52 -0.95 10.19 -5.46
CA HIS A 52 -1.44 11.52 -5.81
C HIS A 52 -1.99 11.61 -7.25
N LYS A 53 -3.26 12.00 -7.35
CA LYS A 53 -3.73 12.97 -8.35
C LYS A 53 -4.53 14.07 -7.64
N HIS A 54 -3.84 15.09 -7.14
CA HIS A 54 -4.51 16.34 -6.76
C HIS A 54 -5.04 16.98 -8.04
N THR A 55 -6.33 16.80 -8.31
CA THR A 55 -7.05 17.63 -9.29
C THR A 55 -7.84 18.64 -8.50
N SER A 56 -7.40 19.90 -8.51
CA SER A 56 -8.25 20.99 -8.03
C SER A 56 -9.38 21.17 -9.04
N LEU A 57 -10.62 21.04 -8.57
CA LEU A 57 -11.77 21.44 -9.38
C LEU A 57 -11.76 22.97 -9.47
N ARG A 58 -11.68 23.51 -10.68
CA ARG A 58 -11.87 24.95 -10.90
C ARG A 58 -13.35 25.26 -10.65
N VAL A 59 -13.64 26.06 -9.64
CA VAL A 59 -14.96 26.66 -9.46
C VAL A 59 -15.11 27.75 -10.51
N LEU A 60 -15.96 27.52 -11.51
CA LEU A 60 -16.38 28.55 -12.45
C LEU A 60 -17.39 29.44 -11.71
N ARG A 61 -17.11 30.75 -11.63
CA ARG A 61 -18.05 31.77 -11.17
C ARG A 61 -18.81 32.32 -12.36
#